data_AF-A0A2N2FQH6-F1
#
_entry.id   AF-A0A2N2FQH6-F1
#
_cell.length_a   1.000
_cell.length_b   1.000
_cell.length_c   1.000
_cell.angle_alpha   90.00
_cell.angle_beta   90.00
_cell.angle_gamma   90.00
#
_symmetry.space_group_name_H-M   'P 1'
#
loop_
_entity.id
_entity.type
_entity.pdbx_description
1 polymer ?
#
loop_
_entity_poly.entity_id
_entity_poly.type
_entity_poly.pdbx_seq_one_letter_code
_entity_poly.pdbx_strand_id
1 'polypeptide(L)' 'IYIGDGHSDICPSRSADLVFAKGVLLKKYREENIPCIPFEDFSTINKYLKNNY' A
#
# COMPACT_ATOMS: atom_id res chain seq x y z
N ILE A 1 -7.00 3.18 5.81
CA ILE A 1 -6.10 2.12 5.32
C ILE A 1 -6.56 1.69 3.93
N TYR A 2 -5.65 1.52 2.97
CA TYR A 2 -5.90 1.00 1.63
C TYR A 2 -4.89 -0.11 1.30
N ILE A 3 -5.32 -1.15 0.59
CA ILE A 3 -4.48 -2.28 0.17
C ILE A 3 -4.74 -2.53 -1.32
N GLY A 4 -3.72 -2.42 -2.17
CA GLY A 4 -3.90 -2.56 -3.62
C GLY A 4 -2.61 -2.94 -4.36
N ASP A 5 -2.75 -3.24 -5.64
CA ASP A 5 -1.68 -3.69 -6.52
C ASP A 5 -1.75 -3.18 -7.97
N GLY A 6 -2.90 -2.65 -8.39
CA GLY A 6 -3.20 -2.32 -9.79
C GLY A 6 -3.24 -0.82 -10.12
N HIS A 7 -3.50 -0.53 -11.40
CA HIS A 7 -3.69 0.85 -11.87
C HIS A 7 -4.96 1.50 -11.32
N SER A 8 -6.04 0.73 -11.17
CA SER A 8 -7.31 1.20 -10.60
C SER A 8 -7.17 1.72 -9.18
N ASP A 9 -6.13 1.28 -8.49
CA ASP A 9 -5.93 1.56 -7.07
C ASP A 9 -5.26 2.92 -6.84
N ILE A 10 -4.60 3.49 -7.86
CA ILE A 10 -3.81 4.73 -7.74
C ILE A 10 -4.67 5.93 -7.30
N CYS A 11 -5.87 6.07 -7.85
CA CYS A 11 -6.76 7.18 -7.50
C CYS A 11 -7.35 7.02 -6.09
N PRO A 12 -8.03 5.90 -5.76
CA PRO A 12 -8.62 5.73 -4.43
C PRO A 12 -7.58 5.61 -3.31
N SER A 13 -6.38 5.08 -3.56
CA SER A 13 -5.34 4.94 -2.52
C SER A 13 -4.81 6.27 -2.00
N ARG A 14 -4.93 7.36 -2.77
CA ARG A 14 -4.49 8.71 -2.35
C ARG A 14 -5.32 9.32 -1.23
N SER A 15 -6.53 8.80 -1.01
CA SER A 15 -7.44 9.29 0.05
C SER A 15 -7.25 8.57 1.38
N ALA A 16 -6.31 7.61 1.47
CA ALA A 16 -6.08 6.83 2.67
C ALA A 16 -4.83 7.27 3.44
N ASP A 17 -4.92 7.26 4.77
CA ASP A 17 -3.80 7.62 5.66
C ASP A 17 -2.64 6.61 5.62
N LEU A 18 -2.93 5.37 5.24
CA LEU A 18 -1.98 4.27 5.18
C LEU A 18 -2.26 3.42 3.95
N VAL A 19 -1.24 3.18 3.13
CA VAL A 19 -1.34 2.41 1.89
C VAL A 19 -0.38 1.23 1.93
N PHE A 20 -0.92 0.03 1.75
CA PHE A 20 -0.15 -1.16 1.41
C PHE A 20 -0.20 -1.35 -0.11
N ALA A 21 0.97 -1.40 -0.75
CA ALA A 21 1.07 -1.45 -2.20
C ALA A 21 1.97 -2.58 -2.67
N LYS A 22 1.57 -3.30 -3.71
CA LYS A 22 2.46 -4.16 -4.51
C LYS A 22 2.28 -3.86 -6.01
N GLY A 23 2.98 -4.59 -6.86
CA GLY A 23 2.82 -4.49 -8.31
C GLY A 23 2.94 -3.06 -8.87
N VAL A 24 1.93 -2.66 -9.65
CA VAL A 24 1.87 -1.36 -10.32
C VAL A 24 1.73 -0.21 -9.33
N LEU A 25 0.88 -0.38 -8.31
CA LEU A 25 0.66 0.65 -7.30
C LEU A 25 1.96 0.99 -6.56
N LEU A 26 2.73 -0.03 -6.18
CA LEU A 26 4.03 0.15 -5.52
C LEU A 26 5.05 0.87 -6.40
N LYS A 27 5.12 0.49 -7.69
CA LYS A 27 5.98 1.16 -8.65
C LYS A 27 5.62 2.65 -8.76
N LYS A 28 4.34 2.96 -8.90
CA LYS A 28 3.84 4.35 -8.99
C LYS A 28 4.18 5.17 -7.75
N TYR A 29 3.98 4.62 -6.56
CA TYR A 29 4.28 5.31 -5.30
C TYR A 29 5.79 5.55 -5.13
N ARG A 30 6.64 4.59 -5.54
CA ARG A 30 8.11 4.78 -5.53
C ARG A 30 8.57 5.85 -6.51
N GLU A 31 8.03 5.86 -7.73
CA GLU A 31 8.33 6.88 -8.75
C GLU A 31 7.96 8.30 -8.27
N GLU A 32 6.85 8.43 -7.57
CA GLU A 32 6.36 9.72 -7.05
C GLU A 32 6.89 10.06 -5.65
N ASN A 33 7.73 9.21 -5.06
CA ASN A 33 8.22 9.34 -3.67
C ASN A 33 7.08 9.49 -2.63
N ILE A 34 5.97 8.79 -2.85
CA ILE A 34 4.83 8.77 -1.93
C ILE A 34 5.02 7.61 -0.93
N PRO A 35 4.84 7.84 0.39
CA PRO A 35 4.90 6.79 1.39
C PRO A 35 3.89 5.67 1.13
N CYS A 36 4.36 4.43 1.08
CA CYS A 36 3.54 3.22 1.13
C CYS A 36 4.34 2.09 1.76
N ILE A 37 3.63 1.04 2.19
CA ILE A 37 4.23 -0.17 2.75
C ILE A 37 4.16 -1.26 1.68
N PRO A 38 5.30 -1.78 1.20
CA PRO A 38 5.29 -2.94 0.33
C PRO A 38 4.81 -4.18 1.10
N PHE A 39 4.05 -5.05 0.44
CA PHE A 39 3.60 -6.32 1.02
C PHE A 39 3.66 -7.45 0.00
N GLU A 40 3.93 -8.66 0.48
CA GLU A 40 3.91 -9.89 -0.33
C GLU A 40 2.51 -10.52 -0.29
N ASP A 41 1.99 -10.69 0.92
CA ASP A 41 0.71 -11.31 1.23
C ASP A 41 0.03 -10.65 2.45
N PHE A 42 -1.14 -11.16 2.83
CA PHE A 42 -1.89 -10.64 3.98
C PHE A 42 -1.19 -10.89 5.32
N SER A 43 -0.20 -11.79 5.41
CA SER A 43 0.54 -12.02 6.66
C SER A 43 1.41 -10.81 7.01
N THR A 44 2.00 -10.16 6.01
CA THR A 44 2.77 -8.91 6.17
C THR A 44 1.90 -7.80 6.74
N ILE A 45 0.69 -7.65 6.19
CA ILE A 45 -0.30 -6.65 6.62
C ILE A 45 -0.75 -6.93 8.06
N ASN A 46 -1.13 -8.18 8.36
CA ASN A 46 -1.56 -8.58 9.70
C ASN A 46 -0.45 -8.34 10.76
N LYS A 47 0.80 -8.68 10.43
CA LYS A 47 1.95 -8.44 11.31
C LYS A 47 2.17 -6.94 11.54
N TYR A 48 2.05 -6.12 10.49
CA TYR A 48 2.15 -4.67 10.64
C TYR A 48 1.06 -4.14 11.56
N LEU A 49 -0.21 -4.50 11.33
CA LEU A 49 -1.33 -3.97 12.10
C LEU A 49 -1.23 -4.35 13.58
N LYS A 50 -0.91 -5.60 13.91
CA LYS A 50 -0.71 -6.07 15.30
C LYS A 50 0.40 -5.35 16.07
N ASN A 51 1.37 -4.78 15.37
CA ASN A 51 2.52 -4.13 15.98
C ASN A 51 2.35 -2.61 16.10
N ASN A 52 1.37 -2.02 15.42
CA ASN A 52 1.19 -0.57 15.32
C ASN A 52 -0.18 -0.09 15.85
N TYR A 53 -1.06 -1.01 16.22
CA TYR A 53 -2.39 -0.79 16.81
C TYR A 53 -2.67 -1.86 17.86
#